data_AF-A0A9D4CBI7-F1
#
_entry.id   AF-A0A9D4CBI7-F1
#
_cell.length_a   1.000
_cell.length_b   1.000
_cell.length_c   1.000
_cell.angle_alpha   90.00
_cell.angle_beta   90.00
_cell.angle_gamma   90.00
#
_symmetry.space_group_name_H-M   'P 1'
#
loop_
_entity.id
_entity.type
_entity.pdbx_description
1 polymer ?
#
loop_
_entity_poly.entity_id
_entity_poly.type
_entity_poly.pdbx_seq_one_letter_code
_entity_poly.pdbx_strand_id
1 'polypeptide(L)'
;MRLAEYFHNDEYQERKDEKEEYEIKKERRFTSEPGREKWLDAYIEAVKNDILNGIEEKGQPNITKQEKQALQTLLNDSSIIIRPADKGSGIVITDANEY
;
A
#
# COMPACT_ATOMS: atom_id res chain seq x y z
N MET A 1 19.99 20.79 15.83
CA MET A 1 20.36 19.96 14.67
C MET A 1 19.88 20.66 13.42
N ARG A 2 20.78 20.98 12.48
CA ARG A 2 20.45 21.72 11.25
C ARG A 2 20.07 20.71 10.16
N LEU A 3 18.78 20.36 10.08
CA LEU A 3 18.25 19.48 9.04
C LEU A 3 18.62 19.96 7.62
N ALA A 4 18.72 21.28 7.42
CA ALA A 4 19.04 21.89 6.14
C ALA A 4 20.43 21.52 5.62
N GLU A 5 21.44 21.38 6.50
CA GLU A 5 22.83 21.14 6.08
C GLU A 5 23.03 19.72 5.50
N TYR A 6 22.22 18.75 5.96
CA TYR A 6 22.31 17.37 5.48
C TYR A 6 21.72 17.18 4.07
N PHE A 7 20.74 18.01 3.68
CA PHE A 7 20.13 17.97 2.35
C PHE A 7 20.75 18.96 1.35
N HIS A 8 21.81 19.68 1.74
CA HIS A 8 22.45 20.70 0.91
C HIS A 8 23.91 20.42 0.56
N ASN A 9 24.44 19.27 0.98
CA ASN A 9 25.69 18.75 0.43
C ASN A 9 25.39 17.65 -0.58
N ASP A 10 24.99 18.08 -1.77
CA ASP A 10 25.47 17.53 -3.03
C ASP A 10 25.12 18.52 -4.12
N GLU A 11 26.08 18.75 -5.00
CA GLU A 11 26.06 19.62 -6.16
C GLU A 11 24.85 19.34 -7.08
N TYR A 12 23.69 19.93 -6.78
CA TYR A 12 22.56 19.94 -7.71
C TYR A 12 22.66 21.15 -8.61
N GLN A 13 23.24 20.88 -9.78
CA GLN A 13 23.22 21.77 -10.92
C GLN A 13 21.81 22.26 -11.24
N GLU A 14 21.76 23.54 -11.59
CA GLU A 14 20.66 24.23 -12.23
C GLU A 14 19.99 23.37 -13.31
N ARG A 15 18.65 23.36 -13.34
CA ARG A 15 17.92 23.54 -14.59
C ARG A 15 16.56 24.15 -14.31
N LYS A 16 16.38 25.34 -14.89
CA LYS A 16 15.12 26.05 -15.03
C LYS A 16 14.26 25.42 -16.14
N ASP A 17 12.96 25.71 -16.04
CA ASP A 17 11.96 25.86 -17.09
C ASP A 17 11.25 24.60 -17.66
N GLU A 18 9.93 24.62 -17.41
CA GLU A 18 8.83 24.30 -18.33
C GLU A 18 8.68 22.86 -18.86
N LYS A 19 7.81 22.08 -18.19
CA LYS A 19 6.64 21.39 -18.75
C LYS A 19 5.92 20.65 -17.62
N GLU A 20 4.60 20.86 -17.50
CA GLU A 20 3.71 20.04 -16.65
C GLU A 20 3.57 18.64 -17.27
N GLU A 21 4.64 17.86 -17.20
CA GLU A 21 4.60 16.42 -17.33
C GLU A 21 4.32 15.89 -15.93
N TYR A 22 3.34 15.00 -15.77
CA TYR A 22 3.02 14.39 -14.48
C TYR A 22 4.28 13.68 -13.96
N GLU A 23 5.08 14.37 -13.15
CA GLU A 23 6.25 13.77 -12.51
C GLU A 23 5.74 12.64 -11.63
N ILE A 24 5.90 11.40 -12.12
CA ILE A 24 5.83 10.22 -11.29
C ILE A 24 6.90 10.46 -10.23
N LYS A 25 6.48 10.87 -9.03
CA LYS A 25 7.38 11.14 -7.92
C LYS A 25 8.28 9.92 -7.77
N LYS A 26 9.57 10.13 -8.06
CA LYS A 26 10.59 9.09 -7.96
C LYS A 26 10.50 8.50 -6.56
N GLU A 27 10.37 7.18 -6.47
CA GLU A 27 10.31 6.48 -5.19
C GLU A 27 11.51 6.89 -4.34
N ARG A 28 11.23 7.56 -3.21
CA ARG A 28 12.27 7.97 -2.28
C ARG A 28 12.72 6.72 -1.53
N ARG A 29 13.87 6.16 -1.91
CA ARG A 29 14.52 5.04 -1.19
C ARG A 29 15.22 5.49 0.10
N PHE A 30 15.01 6.73 0.52
CA PHE A 30 15.68 7.26 1.70
C PHE A 30 14.96 6.80 2.96
N THR A 31 15.52 5.78 3.59
CA THR A 31 15.28 5.45 4.99
C THR A 31 16.57 5.74 5.74
N SER A 32 16.51 6.64 6.72
CA SER A 32 17.67 6.93 7.56
C SER A 32 18.17 5.67 8.26
N GLU A 33 19.48 5.52 8.40
CA GLU A 33 20.06 4.44 9.19
C GLU A 33 19.60 4.52 10.66
N PRO A 34 19.32 3.38 11.31
CA PRO A 34 18.94 3.35 12.71
C PRO A 34 20.08 3.84 13.60
N GLY A 35 19.76 4.53 14.69
CA GLY A 35 20.73 5.07 15.66
C GLY A 35 21.15 6.52 15.40
N ARG A 36 20.68 7.15 14.32
CA ARG A 36 20.94 8.58 14.04
C ARG A 36 20.23 9.49 15.04
N GLU A 37 18.96 9.20 15.34
CA GLU A 37 18.15 9.98 16.29
C GLU A 37 17.28 9.05 17.14
N LYS A 38 17.59 8.96 18.43
CA LYS A 38 16.92 8.06 19.40
C LYS A 38 15.40 8.21 19.42
N TRP A 39 14.90 9.44 19.29
CA TRP A 39 13.46 9.71 19.31
C TRP A 39 12.75 9.26 18.04
N LEU A 40 13.43 9.37 16.89
CA LEU A 40 12.90 8.92 15.61
C LEU A 40 12.84 7.40 15.55
N ASP A 41 13.89 6.73 16.05
CA ASP A 41 13.91 5.27 16.16
C ASP A 41 12.81 4.75 17.10
N ALA A 42 12.64 5.38 18.27
CA ALA A 42 11.59 5.04 19.22
C ALA A 42 10.18 5.24 18.63
N TYR A 43 9.97 6.31 17.86
CA TYR A 43 8.70 6.54 17.16
C TYR A 43 8.43 5.47 16.10
N ILE A 44 9.43 5.15 15.26
CA ILE A 44 9.31 4.11 14.24
C ILE A 44 8.98 2.76 14.88
N GLU A 45 9.66 2.42 15.98
CA GLU A 45 9.43 1.18 16.71
C GLU A 45 8.02 1.13 17.32
N ALA A 46 7.58 2.21 17.97
CA ALA A 46 6.22 2.31 18.51
C ALA A 46 5.16 2.11 17.43
N VAL A 47 5.27 2.81 16.29
CA VAL A 47 4.32 2.67 15.18
C VAL A 47 4.34 1.26 14.59
N LYS A 48 5.52 0.64 14.43
CA LYS A 48 5.61 -0.75 13.97
C LYS A 48 4.89 -1.70 14.91
N ASN A 49 5.10 -1.55 16.21
CA ASN A 49 4.47 -2.39 17.21
C ASN A 49 2.94 -2.16 17.23
N ASP A 50 2.48 -0.92 17.13
CA ASP A 50 1.04 -0.61 17.07
C ASP A 50 0.37 -1.25 15.84
N ILE A 51 1.02 -1.22 14.67
CA ILE A 51 0.51 -1.87 13.47
C ILE A 51 0.45 -3.39 13.65
N LEU A 52 1.54 -3.99 14.15
CA LEU A 52 1.61 -5.44 14.36
C LEU A 52 0.57 -5.90 15.37
N ASN A 53 0.41 -5.18 16.48
CA ASN A 53 -0.61 -5.46 17.48
C ASN A 53 -2.03 -5.25 16.92
N GLY A 54 -2.24 -4.21 16.10
CA GLY A 54 -3.51 -3.95 15.43
C GLY A 54 -3.89 -4.99 14.36
N ILE A 55 -2.92 -5.72 13.80
CA ILE A 55 -3.18 -6.86 12.92
C ILE A 55 -3.68 -8.07 13.73
N GLU A 56 -3.21 -8.25 14.96
CA GLU A 56 -3.67 -9.32 15.86
C GLU A 56 -5.04 -9.03 16.47
N GLU A 57 -5.38 -7.75 16.67
CA GLU A 57 -6.73 -7.32 16.97
C GLU A 57 -7.62 -7.59 15.75
N LYS A 58 -8.23 -8.78 15.71
CA LYS A 58 -9.29 -9.11 14.76
C LYS A 58 -10.43 -8.12 14.96
N GLY A 59 -10.38 -7.01 14.24
CA GLY A 59 -11.50 -6.09 14.09
C GLY A 59 -12.74 -6.88 13.71
N GLN A 60 -13.91 -6.41 14.16
CA GLN A 60 -15.16 -7.03 13.76
C GLN A 60 -15.20 -7.05 12.23
N PRO A 61 -15.45 -8.22 11.61
CA PRO A 61 -15.50 -8.30 10.16
C PRO A 61 -16.57 -7.34 9.65
N ASN A 62 -16.23 -6.50 8.67
CA ASN A 62 -17.17 -5.59 8.02
C ASN A 62 -18.14 -6.31 7.06
N ILE A 63 -18.36 -7.61 7.27
CA ILE A 63 -19.27 -8.44 6.50
C ILE A 63 -20.26 -9.11 7.45
N THR A 64 -21.51 -9.07 7.07
CA THR A 64 -22.58 -9.76 7.78
C THR A 64 -22.42 -11.28 7.64
N LYS A 65 -23.09 -12.04 8.52
CA LYS A 65 -23.10 -13.51 8.43
C LYS A 65 -23.65 -14.00 7.09
N GLN A 66 -24.66 -13.30 6.55
CA GLN A 66 -25.29 -13.63 5.28
C GLN A 66 -24.33 -13.41 4.11
N GLU A 67 -23.61 -12.29 4.08
CA GLU A 67 -22.59 -12.02 3.06
C GLU A 67 -21.46 -13.03 3.13
N LYS A 68 -21.00 -13.39 4.33
CA LYS A 68 -19.98 -14.42 4.50
C LYS A 68 -20.45 -15.77 3.95
N GLN A 69 -21.71 -16.14 4.19
CA GLN A 69 -22.30 -17.36 3.66
C GLN A 69 -22.46 -17.30 2.14
N ALA A 70 -22.91 -16.16 1.59
CA ALA A 70 -23.00 -15.94 0.15
C ALA A 70 -21.62 -16.07 -0.54
N LEU A 71 -20.57 -15.51 0.06
CA LEU A 71 -19.19 -15.67 -0.42
C LEU A 71 -18.74 -17.13 -0.40
N GLN A 72 -19.08 -17.89 0.65
CA GLN A 72 -18.78 -19.33 0.68
C GLN A 72 -19.53 -20.11 -0.40
N THR A 73 -20.79 -19.77 -0.64
CA THR A 73 -21.57 -20.38 -1.73
C THR A 73 -20.95 -20.07 -3.09
N LEU A 74 -20.61 -18.80 -3.35
CA LEU A 74 -19.97 -18.36 -4.58
C LEU A 74 -18.60 -19.02 -4.81
N LEU A 75 -17.81 -19.21 -3.74
CA LEU A 75 -16.49 -19.85 -3.85
C LEU A 75 -16.59 -21.34 -4.25
N ASN A 76 -17.68 -22.00 -3.87
CA ASN A 76 -17.91 -23.42 -4.16
C ASN A 76 -18.69 -23.65 -5.46
N ASP A 77 -19.15 -22.59 -6.11
CA ASP A 77 -19.92 -22.67 -7.34
C ASP A 77 -18.98 -22.85 -8.54
N SER A 78 -18.98 -24.06 -9.11
CA SER A 78 -18.16 -24.38 -10.29
C SER A 78 -18.75 -23.86 -11.61
N SER A 79 -19.94 -23.26 -11.58
CA SER A 79 -20.56 -22.65 -12.76
C SER A 79 -20.05 -21.25 -13.06
N ILE A 80 -19.29 -20.64 -12.15
CA ILE A 80 -18.76 -19.28 -12.30
C ILE A 80 -17.24 -19.27 -12.26
N ILE A 81 -16.64 -18.39 -13.07
CA ILE A 81 -15.20 -18.13 -13.12
C ILE A 81 -14.97 -16.70 -12.66
N ILE A 82 -14.14 -16.53 -11.63
CA ILE A 82 -13.77 -15.22 -11.07
C ILE A 82 -12.31 -14.95 -11.42
N ARG A 83 -12.03 -13.89 -12.17
CA ARG A 83 -10.68 -13.52 -12.61
C ARG A 83 -10.41 -12.01 -12.47
N PRO A 84 -9.16 -11.58 -12.27
CA PRO A 84 -8.82 -10.17 -12.32
C PRO A 84 -9.10 -9.59 -13.71
N ALA A 85 -9.57 -8.35 -13.78
CA ALA A 85 -9.74 -7.65 -15.04
C ALA A 85 -8.38 -7.34 -15.68
N ASP A 86 -8.32 -7.43 -17.01
CA ASP A 86 -7.11 -7.09 -17.78
C ASP A 86 -6.74 -5.60 -17.67
N LYS A 87 -7.75 -4.74 -17.41
CA LYS A 87 -7.60 -3.30 -17.26
C LYS A 87 -8.42 -2.78 -16.09
N GLY A 88 -7.81 -1.92 -15.28
CA GLY A 88 -8.41 -1.35 -14.08
C GLY A 88 -8.43 -2.34 -12.90
N SER A 89 -8.60 -1.81 -11.68
CA SER A 89 -8.65 -2.61 -10.44
C SER A 89 -9.99 -3.36 -10.26
N GLY A 90 -10.52 -3.92 -11.34
CA GLY A 90 -11.80 -4.62 -11.39
C GLY A 90 -11.67 -6.14 -11.30
N ILE A 91 -12.81 -6.80 -11.06
CA ILE A 91 -12.94 -8.26 -11.05
C ILE A 91 -13.98 -8.62 -12.12
N VAL A 92 -13.68 -9.63 -12.93
CA VAL A 92 -14.58 -10.17 -13.96
C VAL A 92 -15.18 -11.48 -13.46
N ILE A 93 -16.50 -11.59 -13.55
CA ILE A 93 -17.27 -12.79 -13.23
C ILE A 93 -17.93 -13.27 -14.51
N THR A 94 -17.69 -14.53 -14.91
CA THR A 94 -18.22 -15.13 -16.14
C THR A 94 -18.81 -16.51 -15.85
N ASP A 95 -19.84 -16.91 -16.61
CA ASP A 95 -20.34 -18.29 -16.59
C ASP A 95 -19.29 -19.23 -17.22
N ALA A 96 -19.10 -20.40 -16.63
CA ALA A 96 -18.13 -21.39 -17.08
C ALA A 96 -18.53 -22.07 -18.40
N ASN A 97 -19.82 -22.08 -18.75
CA ASN A 97 -20.34 -22.72 -19.97
C ASN A 97 -20.34 -21.79 -21.19
N GLU A 98 -20.20 -20.48 -20.96
CA GLU A 98 -20.21 -19.46 -22.02
C GLU A 98 -18.77 -19.08 -22.46
N TYR A 99 -17.76 -19.81 -21.99
CA TYR A 99 -16.34 -19.61 -22.30
C TYR A 99 -15.77 -20.65 -23.26
#